data_AF-D5MGJ3-F1
#
_entry.id   AF-D5MGJ3-F1
#
_cell.length_a   1.000
_cell.length_b   1.000
_cell.length_c   1.000
_cell.angle_alpha   90.00
_cell.angle_beta   90.00
_cell.angle_gamma   90.00
#
_symmetry.space_group_name_H-M   'P 1'
#
loop_
_entity.id
_entity.type
_entity.pdbx_description
1 polymer ?
#
loop_
_entity_poly.entity_id
_entity_poly.type
_entity_poly.pdbx_seq_one_letter_code
_entity_poly.pdbx_strand_id
1 'polypeptide(L)'
;MDGHPHRHEEPQDLCTLVEAARRMADGEFRELVTVQAKGEIGRLASFINQTMRNLQELDPSVGASSRRLPKMLGHLSEVVQETEQASLRVLDEIDRIAEEQAAMGQDLQQLAVLLNEEWGKDDRRNAALQTVARLQEIHGRVQGRALEIMGAMEFQDITAQRIQKSMALITEIHDRLLRLLVLFNIPPDEKDGVDVDDKWKAINEFAAASASNAMNQEMADRVLAEFGRNGR
;
A
#
# COMPACT_ATOMS: atom_id res chain seq x y z
N MET A 1 -11.70 -21.23 -70.67
CA MET A 1 -11.18 -19.90 -71.05
C MET A 1 -12.00 -18.89 -70.27
N ASP A 2 -11.50 -18.11 -69.33
CA ASP A 2 -10.12 -17.90 -68.89
C ASP A 2 -10.14 -17.53 -67.41
N GLY A 3 -9.10 -17.96 -66.69
CA GLY A 3 -8.87 -17.63 -65.30
C GLY A 3 -8.63 -16.14 -65.10
N HIS A 4 -9.24 -15.59 -64.06
CA HIS A 4 -8.73 -14.40 -63.39
C HIS A 4 -8.03 -14.83 -62.10
N PRO A 5 -6.71 -14.64 -62.00
CA PRO A 5 -5.99 -14.90 -60.76
C PRO A 5 -6.25 -13.73 -59.81
N HIS A 6 -6.74 -14.03 -58.60
CA HIS A 6 -6.67 -13.13 -57.45
C HIS A 6 -5.18 -12.80 -57.20
N ARG A 7 -4.70 -11.66 -57.73
CA ARG A 7 -3.32 -11.20 -57.61
C ARG A 7 -3.30 -9.69 -57.39
N HIS A 8 -3.94 -9.19 -56.32
CA HIS A 8 -3.78 -7.78 -55.92
C HIS A 8 -3.84 -7.46 -54.40
N GLU A 9 -3.95 -8.44 -53.49
CA GLU A 9 -4.25 -8.13 -52.06
C GLU A 9 -3.04 -8.14 -51.10
N GLU A 10 -1.97 -8.90 -51.37
CA GLU A 10 -0.82 -9.03 -50.44
C GLU A 10 -0.14 -7.71 -50.00
N PRO A 11 0.11 -6.70 -50.88
CA PRO A 11 0.78 -5.47 -50.44
C PRO A 11 -0.12 -4.55 -49.59
N GLN A 12 -1.44 -4.64 -49.77
CA GLN A 12 -2.41 -3.82 -49.03
C GLN A 12 -2.67 -4.43 -47.64
N ASP A 13 -2.71 -5.76 -47.56
CA ASP A 13 -2.76 -6.52 -46.31
C ASP A 13 -1.51 -6.28 -45.45
N LEU A 14 -0.32 -6.26 -46.07
CA LEU A 14 0.94 -5.93 -45.39
C LEU A 14 0.97 -4.48 -44.88
N CYS A 15 0.49 -3.50 -45.67
CA CYS A 15 0.36 -2.11 -45.19
C CYS A 15 -0.57 -2.03 -43.97
N THR A 16 -1.70 -2.73 -44.02
CA THR A 16 -2.67 -2.77 -42.91
C THR A 16 -2.04 -3.34 -41.63
N LEU A 17 -1.22 -4.39 -41.76
CA LEU A 17 -0.49 -4.97 -40.63
C LEU A 17 0.60 -4.04 -40.08
N VAL A 18 1.32 -3.32 -40.95
CA VAL A 18 2.35 -2.35 -40.54
C VAL A 18 1.71 -1.16 -39.81
N GLU A 19 0.57 -0.67 -40.29
CA GLU A 19 -0.18 0.39 -39.61
C GLU A 19 -0.68 -0.07 -38.24
N ALA A 20 -1.21 -1.30 -38.14
CA ALA A 20 -1.59 -1.86 -36.86
C ALA A 20 -0.42 -2.02 -35.89
N ALA A 21 0.74 -2.48 -36.36
CA ALA A 21 1.94 -2.59 -35.54
C ALA A 21 2.45 -1.21 -35.06
N ARG A 22 2.33 -0.17 -35.89
CA ARG A 22 2.63 1.21 -35.48
C ARG A 22 1.68 1.71 -34.40
N ARG A 23 0.37 1.51 -34.60
CA ARG A 23 -0.66 1.87 -33.59
C ARG A 23 -0.43 1.16 -32.27
N MET A 24 -0.07 -0.13 -32.31
CA MET A 24 0.34 -0.86 -31.12
C MET A 24 1.57 -0.23 -30.45
N ALA A 25 2.60 0.14 -31.23
CA ALA A 25 3.79 0.79 -30.68
C ALA A 25 3.47 2.15 -30.03
N ASP A 26 2.47 2.86 -30.55
CA ASP A 26 1.98 4.14 -30.03
C ASP A 26 1.01 3.99 -28.83
N GLY A 27 0.72 2.75 -28.39
CA GLY A 27 -0.16 2.47 -27.26
C GLY A 27 -1.65 2.33 -27.60
N GLU A 28 -2.00 2.31 -28.89
CA GLU A 28 -3.38 2.17 -29.36
C GLU A 28 -3.74 0.71 -29.62
N PHE A 29 -4.30 0.05 -28.60
CA PHE A 29 -4.61 -1.39 -28.70
C PHE A 29 -6.08 -1.69 -28.99
N ARG A 30 -6.97 -0.69 -29.06
CA ARG A 30 -8.44 -0.88 -29.01
C ARG A 30 -9.07 -1.42 -30.29
N GLU A 31 -8.37 -1.35 -31.41
CA GLU A 31 -8.92 -1.73 -32.71
C GLU A 31 -8.18 -2.94 -33.28
N LEU A 32 -8.92 -4.02 -33.55
CA LEU A 32 -8.35 -5.24 -34.11
C LEU A 32 -8.16 -5.12 -35.62
N VAL A 33 -7.10 -5.73 -36.13
CA VAL A 33 -6.80 -5.79 -37.56
C VAL A 33 -7.71 -6.80 -38.23
N THR A 34 -8.34 -6.40 -39.33
CA THR A 34 -9.06 -7.32 -40.21
C THR A 34 -8.33 -7.41 -41.53
N VAL A 35 -7.79 -8.59 -41.83
CA VAL A 35 -7.06 -8.89 -43.07
C VAL A 35 -7.69 -10.13 -43.68
N GLN A 36 -8.02 -10.09 -44.96
CA GLN A 36 -8.61 -11.24 -45.69
C GLN A 36 -7.53 -12.11 -46.34
N ALA A 37 -6.38 -12.28 -45.67
CA ALA A 37 -5.25 -13.05 -46.17
C ALA A 37 -5.20 -14.47 -45.59
N LYS A 38 -4.77 -15.43 -46.42
CA LYS A 38 -4.46 -16.82 -45.99
C LYS A 38 -2.94 -17.01 -45.90
N GLY A 39 -2.50 -18.06 -45.21
CA GLY A 39 -1.08 -18.37 -45.07
C GLY A 39 -0.38 -17.47 -44.03
N GLU A 40 0.82 -17.00 -44.33
CA GLU A 40 1.69 -16.28 -43.38
C GLU A 40 1.12 -14.94 -42.94
N ILE A 41 0.53 -14.19 -43.87
CA ILE A 41 -0.07 -12.87 -43.59
C ILE A 41 -1.29 -13.02 -42.67
N GLY A 42 -2.14 -14.03 -42.89
CA GLY A 42 -3.28 -14.32 -42.01
C GLY A 42 -2.85 -14.81 -40.62
N ARG A 43 -1.75 -15.57 -40.52
CA ARG A 43 -1.16 -15.95 -39.23
C ARG A 43 -0.61 -14.73 -38.49
N LEU A 44 0.08 -13.84 -39.19
CA LEU A 44 0.62 -12.60 -38.62
C LEU A 44 -0.50 -11.67 -38.12
N ALA A 45 -1.59 -11.53 -38.88
CA ALA A 45 -2.79 -10.80 -38.47
C ALA A 45 -3.41 -11.38 -37.19
N SER A 46 -3.51 -12.72 -37.11
CA SER A 46 -4.01 -13.41 -35.93
C SER A 46 -3.10 -13.19 -34.71
N PHE A 47 -1.78 -13.20 -34.90
CA PHE A 47 -0.80 -12.95 -33.85
C PHE A 47 -0.89 -11.51 -33.33
N ILE A 48 -0.90 -10.52 -34.23
CA ILE A 48 -1.09 -9.10 -33.89
C ILE A 48 -2.39 -8.88 -33.09
N ASN A 49 -3.50 -9.48 -33.54
CA ASN A 49 -4.78 -9.38 -32.84
C ASN A 49 -4.75 -10.05 -31.46
N GLN A 50 -4.03 -11.17 -31.32
CA GLN A 50 -3.89 -11.81 -30.03
C GLN A 50 -3.06 -10.94 -29.07
N THR A 51 -1.95 -10.38 -29.55
CA THR A 51 -1.15 -9.43 -28.78
C THR A 51 -1.97 -8.21 -28.38
N MET A 52 -2.76 -7.62 -29.28
CA MET A 52 -3.64 -6.49 -28.95
C MET A 52 -4.68 -6.83 -27.88
N ARG A 53 -5.34 -8.00 -27.96
CA ARG A 53 -6.27 -8.45 -26.90
C ARG A 53 -5.58 -8.58 -25.55
N ASN A 54 -4.41 -9.21 -25.53
CA ASN A 54 -3.63 -9.35 -24.30
C ASN A 54 -3.23 -7.98 -23.72
N LEU A 55 -2.92 -6.99 -24.56
CA LEU A 55 -2.60 -5.62 -24.14
C LEU A 55 -3.83 -4.83 -23.66
N GLN A 56 -4.99 -5.02 -24.30
CA GLN A 56 -6.27 -4.45 -23.87
C GLN A 56 -6.68 -4.93 -22.47
N GLU A 57 -6.41 -6.19 -22.14
CA GLU A 57 -6.65 -6.74 -20.80
C GLU A 57 -5.73 -6.12 -19.73
N LEU A 58 -4.53 -5.68 -20.12
CA LEU A 58 -3.56 -5.04 -19.24
C LEU A 58 -3.80 -3.54 -19.01
N ASP A 59 -4.27 -2.80 -20.03
CA ASP A 59 -4.51 -1.35 -19.97
C ASP A 59 -5.30 -0.89 -18.70
N PRO A 60 -6.44 -1.50 -18.33
CA PRO A 60 -7.15 -1.11 -17.11
C PRO A 60 -6.34 -1.44 -15.84
N SER A 61 -5.53 -2.51 -15.84
CA SER A 61 -4.74 -2.92 -14.69
C SER A 61 -3.53 -2.00 -14.44
N VAL A 62 -2.86 -1.55 -15.51
CA VAL A 62 -1.69 -0.65 -15.45
C VAL A 62 -2.13 0.77 -15.15
N GLY A 63 -3.21 1.25 -15.80
CA GLY A 63 -3.79 2.57 -15.53
C GLY A 63 -4.33 2.69 -14.10
N ALA A 64 -4.90 1.62 -13.54
CA ALA A 64 -5.31 1.58 -12.14
C ALA A 64 -4.11 1.62 -11.18
N SER A 65 -3.05 0.85 -11.45
CA SER A 65 -1.82 0.85 -10.63
C SER A 65 -1.11 2.20 -10.65
N SER A 66 -1.02 2.86 -11.81
CA SER A 66 -0.45 4.20 -11.97
C SER A 66 -1.15 5.27 -11.12
N ARG A 67 -2.48 5.17 -10.95
CA ARG A 67 -3.24 6.06 -10.07
C ARG A 67 -3.15 5.70 -8.58
N ARG A 68 -2.97 4.42 -8.25
CA ARG A 68 -2.95 3.92 -6.86
C ARG A 68 -1.58 4.10 -6.18
N LEU A 69 -0.49 4.01 -6.94
CA LEU A 69 0.88 4.20 -6.43
C LEU A 69 1.10 5.56 -5.74
N PRO A 70 0.80 6.71 -6.36
CA PRO A 70 0.96 8.01 -5.70
C PRO A 70 0.10 8.15 -4.44
N LYS A 71 -1.13 7.59 -4.46
CA LYS A 71 -2.03 7.62 -3.31
C LYS A 71 -1.47 6.86 -2.11
N MET A 72 -0.87 5.70 -2.37
CA MET A 72 -0.21 4.90 -1.33
C MET A 72 1.04 5.59 -0.78
N LEU A 73 1.87 6.20 -1.63
CA LEU A 73 3.00 7.02 -1.18
C LEU A 73 2.52 8.18 -0.30
N GLY A 74 1.38 8.80 -0.64
CA GLY A 74 0.71 9.79 0.19
C GLY A 74 0.33 9.23 1.57
N HIS A 75 -0.33 8.08 1.63
CA HIS A 75 -0.69 7.45 2.90
C HIS A 75 0.54 7.11 3.77
N LEU A 76 1.63 6.63 3.17
CA LEU A 76 2.87 6.36 3.91
C LEU A 76 3.51 7.65 4.42
N SER A 77 3.47 8.72 3.64
CA SER A 77 3.93 10.04 4.06
C SER A 77 3.11 10.58 5.24
N GLU A 78 1.79 10.42 5.22
CA GLU A 78 0.91 10.79 6.33
C GLU A 78 1.25 9.99 7.60
N VAL A 79 1.52 8.68 7.47
CA VAL A 79 1.96 7.84 8.58
C VAL A 79 3.25 8.34 9.21
N VAL A 80 4.24 8.73 8.39
CA VAL A 80 5.50 9.32 8.89
C VAL A 80 5.22 10.59 9.67
N GLN A 81 4.40 11.49 9.13
CA GLN A 81 4.06 12.76 9.77
C GLN A 81 3.28 12.57 11.07
N GLU A 82 2.27 11.70 11.09
CA GLU A 82 1.48 11.38 12.30
C GLU A 82 2.37 10.74 13.38
N THR A 83 3.29 9.87 12.98
CA THR A 83 4.27 9.23 13.87
C THR A 83 5.21 10.27 14.50
N GLU A 84 5.74 11.19 13.69
CA GLU A 84 6.61 12.26 14.19
C GLU A 84 5.88 13.16 15.19
N GLN A 85 4.67 13.58 14.86
CA GLN A 85 3.86 14.42 15.75
C GLN A 85 3.52 13.73 17.07
N ALA A 86 3.16 12.44 17.02
CA ALA A 86 2.87 11.68 18.22
C ALA A 86 4.12 11.49 19.08
N SER A 87 5.27 11.18 18.48
CA SER A 87 6.55 11.11 19.19
C SER A 87 6.90 12.42 19.88
N LEU A 88 6.72 13.57 19.21
CA LEU A 88 6.97 14.87 19.82
C LEU A 88 6.05 15.12 21.03
N ARG A 89 4.75 14.80 20.93
CA ARG A 89 3.82 14.93 22.06
C ARG A 89 4.20 14.05 23.24
N VAL A 90 4.60 12.81 22.97
CA VAL A 90 5.06 11.89 24.03
C VAL A 90 6.31 12.44 24.72
N LEU A 91 7.28 12.96 23.95
CA LEU A 91 8.49 13.57 24.51
C LEU A 91 8.15 14.80 25.36
N ASP A 92 7.28 15.70 24.89
CA ASP A 92 6.84 16.87 25.64
C ASP A 92 6.20 16.49 26.98
N GLU A 93 5.35 15.46 27.01
CA GLU A 93 4.74 15.01 28.27
C GLU A 93 5.73 14.29 29.19
N ILE A 94 6.73 13.58 28.65
CA ILE A 94 7.82 12.99 29.43
C ILE A 94 8.67 14.09 30.09
N ASP A 95 9.02 15.15 29.35
CA ASP A 95 9.80 16.27 29.90
C ASP A 95 9.04 16.94 31.05
N ARG A 96 7.75 17.18 30.87
CA ARG A 96 6.90 17.74 31.94
C ARG A 96 6.77 16.79 33.13
N ILE A 97 6.70 15.47 32.91
CA ILE A 97 6.76 14.49 34.01
C ILE A 97 8.09 14.62 34.76
N ALA A 98 9.22 14.77 34.05
CA ALA A 98 10.52 14.90 34.68
C ALA A 98 10.61 16.17 35.56
N GLU A 99 10.05 17.29 35.11
CA GLU A 99 9.95 18.53 35.90
C GLU A 99 9.12 18.33 37.18
N GLU A 100 7.94 17.70 37.05
CA GLU A 100 7.06 17.39 38.18
C GLU A 100 7.73 16.43 39.18
N GLN A 101 8.47 15.43 38.69
CA GLN A 101 9.25 14.51 39.53
C GLN A 101 10.39 15.22 40.28
N ALA A 102 11.06 16.20 39.66
CA ALA A 102 12.07 17.00 40.33
C ALA A 102 11.46 17.86 41.45
N ALA A 103 10.32 18.51 41.20
CA ALA A 103 9.58 19.26 42.21
C ALA A 103 9.11 18.35 43.36
N MET A 104 8.62 17.15 43.04
CA MET A 104 8.24 16.13 44.02
C MET A 104 9.42 15.76 44.92
N GLY A 105 10.62 15.60 44.35
CA GLY A 105 11.84 15.30 45.09
C GLY A 105 12.20 16.40 46.09
N GLN A 106 12.05 17.68 45.71
CA GLN A 106 12.27 18.81 46.61
C GLN A 106 11.25 18.85 47.76
N ASP A 107 9.96 18.63 47.45
CA ASP A 107 8.91 18.57 48.46
C ASP A 107 9.10 17.39 49.42
N LEU A 108 9.55 16.22 48.94
CA LEU A 108 9.89 15.08 49.78
C LEU A 108 11.08 15.37 50.71
N GLN A 109 12.12 16.03 50.22
CA GLN A 109 13.25 16.46 51.05
C GLN A 109 12.81 17.46 52.12
N GLN A 110 11.97 18.44 51.76
CA GLN A 110 11.42 19.40 52.70
C GLN A 110 10.57 18.70 53.77
N LEU A 111 9.74 17.73 53.38
CA LEU A 111 8.95 16.94 54.30
C LEU A 111 9.84 16.15 55.26
N ALA A 112 10.90 15.51 54.78
CA ALA A 112 11.84 14.78 55.63
C ALA A 112 12.49 15.68 56.69
N VAL A 113 12.88 16.91 56.33
CA VAL A 113 13.41 17.91 57.29
C VAL A 113 12.35 18.27 58.34
N LEU A 114 11.12 18.55 57.92
CA LEU A 114 10.01 18.90 58.83
C LEU A 114 9.68 17.75 59.80
N LEU A 115 9.78 16.49 59.36
CA LEU A 115 9.51 15.32 60.18
C LEU A 115 10.63 15.03 61.21
N ASN A 116 11.88 15.36 60.90
CA ASN A 116 13.05 15.04 61.74
C ASN A 116 13.31 16.03 62.90
N GLU A 117 12.60 17.17 62.94
CA GLU A 117 12.69 18.17 64.00
C GLU A 117 11.62 17.96 65.09
N GLU A 118 11.83 18.46 66.31
CA GLU A 118 10.84 18.33 67.41
C GLU A 118 9.50 19.02 67.10
N TRP A 119 8.40 18.30 67.33
CA TRP A 119 7.03 18.73 67.01
C TRP A 119 6.40 19.53 68.16
N GLY A 120 6.82 20.79 68.30
CA GLY A 120 6.33 21.68 69.36
C GLY A 120 5.43 22.85 68.89
N LYS A 121 5.28 23.08 67.58
CA LYS A 121 4.60 24.28 67.02
C LYS A 121 3.55 23.91 65.97
N ASP A 122 2.34 24.47 66.08
CA ASP A 122 1.25 24.29 65.08
C ASP A 122 1.68 24.68 63.65
N ASP A 123 2.57 25.67 63.52
CA ASP A 123 3.10 26.12 62.23
C ASP A 123 3.82 25.00 61.46
N ARG A 124 4.54 24.10 62.15
CA ARG A 124 5.27 22.99 61.50
C ARG A 124 4.30 21.94 60.96
N ARG A 125 3.29 21.59 61.76
CA ARG A 125 2.25 20.65 61.34
C ARG A 125 1.53 21.18 60.10
N ASN A 126 1.20 22.47 60.08
CA ASN A 126 0.60 23.12 58.92
C ASN A 126 1.52 23.10 57.70
N ALA A 127 2.82 23.38 57.86
CA ALA A 127 3.79 23.31 56.76
C ALA A 127 3.90 21.89 56.19
N ALA A 128 3.95 20.86 57.04
CA ALA A 128 4.00 19.46 56.61
C ALA A 128 2.73 19.06 55.82
N LEU A 129 1.55 19.47 56.30
CA LEU A 129 0.29 19.23 55.60
C LEU A 129 0.24 19.94 54.25
N GLN A 130 0.76 21.16 54.14
CA GLN A 130 0.86 21.88 52.87
C GLN A 130 1.80 21.17 51.89
N THR A 131 2.95 20.66 52.35
CA THR A 131 3.86 19.88 51.50
C THR A 131 3.21 18.59 51.03
N VAL A 132 2.49 17.87 51.90
CA VAL A 132 1.72 16.68 51.50
C VAL A 132 0.65 17.02 50.45
N ALA A 133 -0.06 18.14 50.61
CA ALA A 133 -1.05 18.58 49.62
C ALA A 133 -0.41 18.85 48.24
N ARG A 134 0.75 19.53 48.20
CA ARG A 134 1.49 19.73 46.93
C ARG A 134 1.95 18.41 46.30
N LEU A 135 2.42 17.46 47.10
CA LEU A 135 2.78 16.12 46.62
C LEU A 135 1.58 15.39 45.99
N GLN A 136 0.39 15.52 46.57
CA GLN A 136 -0.84 14.95 46.01
C GLN A 136 -1.22 15.61 44.68
N GLU A 137 -1.08 16.94 44.58
CA GLU A 137 -1.31 17.64 43.32
C GLU A 137 -0.33 17.22 42.23
N ILE A 138 0.97 17.15 42.55
CA ILE A 138 2.01 16.67 41.63
C ILE A 138 1.70 15.25 41.17
N HIS A 139 1.34 14.36 42.08
CA HIS A 139 0.95 13.00 41.74
C HIS A 139 -0.23 12.95 40.75
N GLY A 140 -1.27 13.76 41.00
CA GLY A 140 -2.42 13.89 40.09
C GLY A 140 -2.03 14.41 38.71
N ARG A 141 -1.13 15.41 38.64
CA ARG A 141 -0.61 15.93 37.37
C ARG A 141 0.18 14.87 36.61
N VAL A 142 1.11 14.16 37.27
CA VAL A 142 1.89 13.07 36.65
C VAL A 142 0.99 11.96 36.12
N GLN A 143 -0.05 11.57 36.87
CA GLN A 143 -1.03 10.59 36.42
C GLN A 143 -1.81 11.08 35.19
N GLY A 144 -2.24 12.35 35.19
CA GLY A 144 -2.89 12.97 34.03
C GLY A 144 -2.00 12.94 32.79
N ARG A 145 -0.71 13.28 32.93
CA ARG A 145 0.25 13.23 31.82
C ARG A 145 0.47 11.82 31.28
N ALA A 146 0.48 10.81 32.13
CA ALA A 146 0.55 9.42 31.70
C ALA A 146 -0.66 9.03 30.83
N LEU A 147 -1.86 9.55 31.14
CA LEU A 147 -3.06 9.35 30.31
C LEU A 147 -2.93 10.08 28.95
N GLU A 148 -2.39 11.30 28.94
CA GLU A 148 -2.11 12.04 27.70
C GLU A 148 -1.09 11.30 26.80
N ILE A 149 -0.04 10.72 27.38
CA ILE A 149 0.91 9.87 26.65
C ILE A 149 0.20 8.66 26.05
N MET A 150 -0.65 7.97 26.81
CA MET A 150 -1.41 6.83 26.29
C MET A 150 -2.34 7.25 25.14
N GLY A 151 -3.00 8.40 25.25
CA GLY A 151 -3.80 8.97 24.16
C GLY A 151 -2.95 9.32 22.94
N ALA A 152 -1.78 9.93 23.15
CA ALA A 152 -0.85 10.24 22.07
C ALA A 152 -0.34 8.99 21.37
N MET A 153 -0.19 7.86 22.07
CA MET A 153 0.26 6.56 21.54
C MET A 153 -0.78 5.82 20.68
N GLU A 154 -2.05 6.25 20.66
CA GLU A 154 -3.11 5.64 19.83
C GLU A 154 -2.77 5.66 18.33
N PHE A 155 -1.89 6.57 17.89
CA PHE A 155 -1.37 6.59 16.51
C PHE A 155 -0.74 5.25 16.07
N GLN A 156 -0.24 4.43 17.01
CA GLN A 156 0.42 3.16 16.68
C GLN A 156 -0.52 2.20 15.93
N ASP A 157 -1.78 2.10 16.35
CA ASP A 157 -2.77 1.23 15.70
C ASP A 157 -3.15 1.76 14.31
N ILE A 158 -3.39 3.07 14.21
CA ILE A 158 -3.69 3.75 12.95
C ILE A 158 -2.54 3.57 11.95
N THR A 159 -1.30 3.76 12.41
CA THR A 159 -0.08 3.57 11.63
C THR A 159 0.04 2.13 11.14
N ALA A 160 -0.14 1.15 12.03
CA ALA A 160 -0.09 -0.27 11.66
C ALA A 160 -1.13 -0.61 10.57
N GLN A 161 -2.36 -0.13 10.74
CA GLN A 161 -3.43 -0.37 9.77
C GLN A 161 -3.13 0.27 8.40
N ARG A 162 -2.61 1.51 8.37
CA ARG A 162 -2.27 2.21 7.13
C ARG A 162 -1.08 1.56 6.41
N ILE A 163 -0.09 1.08 7.15
CA ILE A 163 1.04 0.31 6.59
C ILE A 163 0.53 -1.01 5.98
N GLN A 164 -0.33 -1.76 6.69
CA GLN A 164 -0.90 -3.00 6.17
C GLN A 164 -1.70 -2.77 4.87
N LYS A 165 -2.54 -1.73 4.83
CA LYS A 165 -3.27 -1.36 3.61
C LYS A 165 -2.33 -0.99 2.46
N SER A 166 -1.26 -0.26 2.76
CA SER A 166 -0.25 0.10 1.76
C SER A 166 0.47 -1.14 1.24
N MET A 167 0.89 -2.06 2.12
CA MET A 167 1.49 -3.34 1.74
C MET A 167 0.58 -4.16 0.83
N ALA A 168 -0.71 -4.27 1.16
CA ALA A 168 -1.67 -4.99 0.31
C ALA A 168 -1.76 -4.39 -1.10
N LEU A 169 -1.72 -3.06 -1.22
CA LEU A 169 -1.70 -2.38 -2.52
C LEU A 169 -0.38 -2.61 -3.28
N ILE A 170 0.77 -2.60 -2.59
CA ILE A 170 2.07 -2.94 -3.20
C ILE A 170 2.03 -4.36 -3.75
N THR A 171 1.51 -5.32 -2.99
CA THR A 171 1.35 -6.71 -3.45
C THR A 171 0.46 -6.79 -4.69
N GLU A 172 -0.68 -6.09 -4.70
CA GLU A 172 -1.57 -6.04 -5.88
C GLU A 172 -0.85 -5.48 -7.13
N ILE A 173 -0.06 -4.42 -6.95
CA ILE A 173 0.71 -3.81 -8.05
C ILE A 173 1.84 -4.74 -8.50
N HIS A 174 2.54 -5.37 -7.56
CA HIS A 174 3.58 -6.36 -7.83
C HIS A 174 3.05 -7.52 -8.66
N ASP A 175 1.92 -8.11 -8.27
CA ASP A 175 1.27 -9.20 -8.99
C ASP A 175 0.90 -8.80 -10.43
N ARG A 176 0.42 -7.57 -10.61
CA ARG A 176 0.10 -7.03 -11.96
C ARG A 176 1.34 -6.86 -12.81
N LEU A 177 2.44 -6.35 -12.24
CA LEU A 177 3.71 -6.23 -12.95
C LEU A 177 4.30 -7.59 -13.31
N LEU A 178 4.17 -8.60 -12.45
CA LEU A 178 4.59 -9.97 -12.76
C LEU A 178 3.79 -10.56 -13.93
N ARG A 179 2.46 -10.38 -13.95
CA ARG A 179 1.62 -10.81 -15.08
C ARG A 179 2.03 -10.14 -16.39
N LEU A 180 2.38 -8.85 -16.32
CA LEU A 180 2.88 -8.11 -17.47
C LEU A 180 4.20 -8.70 -17.97
N LEU A 181 5.13 -8.99 -17.08
CA LEU A 181 6.44 -9.57 -17.39
C LEU A 181 6.30 -10.95 -18.08
N VAL A 182 5.38 -11.79 -17.59
CA VAL A 182 4.99 -13.07 -18.22
C VAL A 182 4.44 -12.87 -19.63
N LEU A 183 3.49 -11.95 -19.78
CA LEU A 183 2.83 -11.73 -21.07
C LEU A 183 3.82 -11.31 -22.16
N PHE A 184 4.78 -10.46 -21.82
CA PHE A 184 5.78 -9.97 -22.77
C PHE A 184 7.02 -10.86 -22.88
N ASN A 185 7.09 -11.96 -22.12
CA ASN A 185 8.23 -12.87 -22.11
C ASN A 185 9.57 -12.12 -21.87
N ILE A 186 9.56 -11.08 -21.03
CA ILE A 186 10.73 -10.27 -20.68
C ILE A 186 11.45 -10.92 -19.49
N PRO A 187 12.65 -11.50 -19.66
CA PRO A 187 13.35 -12.18 -18.57
C PRO A 187 13.63 -11.26 -17.39
N PRO A 188 13.39 -11.72 -16.14
CA PRO A 188 13.84 -10.97 -14.98
C PRO A 188 15.36 -10.85 -15.01
N ASP A 189 15.88 -9.67 -14.66
CA ASP A 189 17.31 -9.35 -14.71
C ASP A 189 18.14 -10.40 -13.94
N GLU A 190 19.26 -10.83 -14.52
CA GLU A 190 20.06 -12.02 -14.18
C GLU A 190 20.84 -11.88 -12.84
N LYS A 191 20.59 -10.81 -12.09
CA LYS A 191 21.48 -10.32 -11.02
C LYS A 191 21.47 -11.15 -9.74
N ASP A 192 20.61 -12.16 -9.61
CA ASP A 192 20.44 -12.92 -8.36
C ASP A 192 21.13 -14.30 -8.34
N GLY A 193 21.85 -14.71 -9.39
CA GLY A 193 22.58 -16.00 -9.38
C GLY A 193 21.70 -17.26 -9.30
N VAL A 194 20.38 -17.10 -9.47
CA VAL A 194 19.39 -18.17 -9.62
C VAL A 194 19.16 -18.38 -11.12
N ASP A 195 19.05 -19.64 -11.56
CA ASP A 195 18.79 -19.98 -12.96
C ASP A 195 17.54 -19.23 -13.46
N VAL A 196 17.70 -18.55 -14.59
CA VAL A 196 16.67 -17.71 -15.20
C VAL A 196 15.43 -18.54 -15.52
N ASP A 197 15.62 -19.82 -15.87
CA ASP A 197 14.53 -20.76 -16.17
C ASP A 197 13.67 -21.08 -14.92
N ASP A 198 14.32 -21.28 -13.76
CA ASP A 198 13.62 -21.53 -12.49
C ASP A 198 12.86 -20.29 -12.01
N LYS A 199 13.46 -19.09 -12.11
CA LYS A 199 12.80 -17.82 -11.77
C LYS A 199 11.60 -17.56 -12.68
N TRP A 200 11.72 -17.87 -13.96
CA TRP A 200 10.63 -17.77 -14.93
C TRP A 200 9.50 -18.75 -14.68
N LYS A 201 9.82 -20.00 -14.39
CA LYS A 201 8.83 -21.03 -14.07
C LYS A 201 8.03 -20.64 -12.83
N ALA A 202 8.69 -20.13 -11.79
CA ALA A 202 8.03 -19.64 -10.58
C ALA A 202 7.11 -18.44 -10.87
N ILE A 203 7.53 -17.50 -11.71
CA ILE A 203 6.69 -16.36 -12.11
C ILE A 203 5.47 -16.83 -12.93
N ASN A 204 5.64 -17.80 -13.84
CA ASN A 204 4.54 -18.37 -14.64
C ASN A 204 3.53 -19.14 -13.77
N GLU A 205 4.01 -19.97 -12.85
CA GLU A 205 3.15 -20.68 -11.88
C GLU A 205 2.39 -19.70 -10.99
N PHE A 206 3.06 -18.63 -10.54
CA PHE A 206 2.44 -17.55 -9.75
C PHE A 206 1.37 -16.79 -10.54
N ALA A 207 1.66 -16.39 -11.78
CA ALA A 207 0.72 -15.69 -12.63
C ALA A 207 -0.53 -16.55 -12.93
N ALA A 208 -0.35 -17.86 -13.15
CA ALA A 208 -1.44 -18.80 -13.35
C ALA A 208 -2.31 -18.97 -12.08
N ALA A 209 -1.69 -19.10 -10.91
CA ALA A 209 -2.40 -19.20 -9.63
C ALA A 209 -3.17 -17.91 -9.30
N SER A 210 -2.55 -16.76 -9.51
CA SER A 210 -3.16 -15.45 -9.27
C SER A 210 -4.32 -15.19 -10.24
N ALA A 211 -4.22 -15.61 -11.52
CA ALA A 211 -5.32 -15.51 -12.48
C ALA A 211 -6.54 -16.35 -12.09
N SER A 212 -6.31 -17.57 -11.60
CA SER A 212 -7.37 -18.44 -11.07
C SER A 212 -8.08 -17.82 -9.85
N ASN A 213 -7.32 -17.26 -8.90
CA ASN A 213 -7.91 -16.61 -7.72
C ASN A 213 -8.73 -15.35 -8.06
N ALA A 214 -8.24 -14.51 -8.98
CA ALA A 214 -9.00 -13.34 -9.44
C ALA A 214 -10.32 -13.73 -10.13
N MET A 215 -10.30 -14.80 -10.93
CA MET A 215 -11.50 -15.32 -11.60
C MET A 215 -12.50 -15.91 -10.60
N ASN A 216 -12.03 -16.57 -9.54
CA ASN A 216 -12.88 -17.07 -8.46
C ASN A 216 -13.52 -15.92 -7.66
N GLN A 217 -12.78 -14.84 -7.40
CA GLN A 217 -13.30 -13.68 -6.67
C GLN A 217 -14.36 -12.92 -7.50
N GLU A 218 -14.14 -12.73 -8.80
CA GLU A 218 -15.12 -12.13 -9.69
C GLU A 218 -16.40 -12.98 -9.81
N MET A 219 -16.25 -14.31 -9.84
CA MET A 219 -17.38 -15.24 -9.82
C MET A 219 -18.15 -15.16 -8.50
N ALA A 220 -17.46 -15.04 -7.35
CA ALA A 220 -18.09 -14.86 -6.05
C ALA A 220 -18.86 -13.53 -5.96
N ASP A 221 -18.29 -12.43 -6.47
CA ASP A 221 -18.93 -11.12 -6.48
C ASP A 221 -20.17 -11.09 -7.39
N ARG A 222 -20.14 -11.77 -8.54
CA ARG A 222 -21.32 -11.92 -9.42
C ARG A 222 -22.43 -12.72 -8.75
N VAL A 223 -22.09 -13.82 -8.08
CA VAL A 223 -23.05 -14.63 -7.31
C VAL A 223 -23.67 -13.79 -6.20
N LEU A 224 -22.87 -13.04 -5.43
CA LEU A 224 -23.38 -12.14 -4.39
C LEU A 224 -24.30 -11.05 -4.94
N ALA A 225 -23.97 -10.47 -6.10
CA ALA A 225 -24.80 -9.46 -6.76
C ALA A 225 -26.13 -10.03 -7.30
N GLU A 226 -26.14 -11.29 -7.75
CA GLU A 226 -27.33 -11.96 -8.29
C GLU A 226 -28.28 -12.40 -7.16
N PHE A 227 -27.74 -12.95 -6.07
CA PHE A 227 -28.52 -13.30 -4.87
C PHE A 227 -29.02 -12.07 -4.10
N GLY A 228 -28.28 -10.96 -4.11
CA GLY A 228 -28.72 -9.70 -3.51
C GLY A 228 -29.89 -9.01 -4.24
N ARG A 229 -30.14 -9.34 -5.52
CA ARG A 229 -31.25 -8.79 -6.32
C ARG A 229 -32.54 -9.61 -6.22
N ASN A 230 -32.45 -10.91 -5.96
CA ASN A 230 -33.61 -11.81 -5.88
C ASN A 230 -34.22 -11.93 -4.46
N GLY A 231 -33.69 -11.16 -3.49
CA GLY A 231 -34.14 -11.15 -2.09
C GLY A 231 -35.11 -10.02 -1.71
N ARG A 232 -35.86 -9.44 -2.67
CA ARG A 232 -36.94 -8.47 -2.40
C ARG A 232 -38.26 -8.95 -2.98
#